data_AF-A0A0C2BYN6-F1
#
_entry.id   AF-A0A0C2BYN6-F1
#
_cell.length_a   1.000
_cell.length_b   1.000
_cell.length_c   1.000
_cell.angle_alpha   90.00
_cell.angle_beta   90.00
_cell.angle_gamma   90.00
#
_symmetry.space_group_name_H-M   'P 1'
#
loop_
_entity.id
_entity.type
_entity.pdbx_description
1 polymer ?
#
loop_
_entity_poly.entity_id
_entity_poly.type
_entity_poly.pdbx_seq_one_letter_code
_entity_poly.pdbx_strand_id
1 'polypeptide(L)'
;MSLEVSCVYSELLVIHIASWDSESRRWTAKLPLKENALDVLVSRDMVCLVTEKRNIRVFSLTGTQRHIISHPSPILTTACYGSRIAICSVTGGDYYEKGKDQQPHFQHTLSVYDVDSRQWYRNKSNVTTVNVPVGKKEHLLWLAYTNYGQLVSMDNTIRLLSPSGFWMPIFDGSSETSSKSDAIWPIAVTEGRQKQI
;
A
#
# COMPACT_ATOMS: atom_id res chain seq x y z
N MET A 1 -26.91 32.13 17.13
CA MET A 1 -26.96 30.67 17.35
C MET A 1 -25.77 30.07 16.61
N SER A 2 -24.62 30.02 17.28
CA SER A 2 -23.37 29.46 16.74
C SER A 2 -23.48 27.94 16.81
N LEU A 3 -23.57 27.28 15.67
CA LEU A 3 -23.40 25.83 15.58
C LEU A 3 -21.97 25.52 16.03
N GLU A 4 -21.81 24.91 17.20
CA GLU A 4 -20.60 24.18 17.53
C GLU A 4 -20.43 23.12 16.45
N VAL A 5 -19.53 23.38 15.50
CA VAL A 5 -18.99 22.33 14.65
C VAL A 5 -18.25 21.41 15.60
N SER A 6 -18.90 20.31 15.98
CA SER A 6 -18.26 19.24 16.71
C SER A 6 -16.98 18.90 15.96
N CYS A 7 -15.85 19.14 16.62
CA CYS A 7 -14.55 18.90 16.03
C CYS A 7 -14.35 17.39 15.94
N VAL A 8 -14.76 16.78 14.82
CA VAL A 8 -14.61 15.36 14.59
C VAL A 8 -13.14 15.10 14.24
N TYR A 9 -12.42 14.48 15.18
CA TYR A 9 -11.07 14.00 14.94
C TYR A 9 -11.14 12.58 14.37
N SER A 10 -10.31 12.29 13.38
CA SER A 10 -10.04 10.90 13.02
C SER A 10 -9.24 10.24 14.14
N GLU A 11 -9.55 8.99 14.46
CA GLU A 11 -8.91 8.24 15.55
C GLU A 11 -8.55 6.83 15.07
N LEU A 12 -7.33 6.40 15.38
CA LEU A 12 -6.86 5.03 15.19
C LEU A 12 -7.07 4.26 16.50
N LEU A 13 -7.82 3.16 16.45
CA LEU A 13 -7.95 2.19 17.54
C LEU A 13 -7.21 0.91 17.16
N VAL A 14 -6.32 0.44 18.02
CA VAL A 14 -5.61 -0.83 17.83
C VAL A 14 -5.90 -1.79 18.97
N ILE A 15 -6.14 -3.04 18.62
CA ILE A 15 -6.28 -4.17 19.54
C ILE A 15 -5.19 -5.19 19.20
N HIS A 16 -4.08 -5.14 19.91
CA HIS A 16 -2.93 -6.02 19.73
C HIS A 16 -3.12 -7.34 20.50
N ILE A 17 -3.86 -8.27 19.90
CA ILE A 17 -4.26 -9.55 20.51
C ILE A 17 -3.06 -10.39 20.98
N ALA A 18 -1.95 -10.35 20.25
CA ALA A 18 -0.74 -11.11 20.54
C ALA A 18 0.13 -10.49 21.67
N SER A 19 -0.26 -9.34 22.24
CA SER A 19 0.48 -8.74 23.35
C SER A 19 0.41 -9.61 24.61
N TRP A 20 1.59 -9.91 25.16
CA TRP A 20 1.74 -10.61 26.43
C TRP A 20 1.28 -9.72 27.61
N ASP A 21 1.52 -8.41 27.51
CA ASP A 21 1.04 -7.42 28.48
C ASP A 21 -0.40 -7.01 28.15
N SER A 22 -1.30 -7.19 29.12
CA SER A 22 -2.72 -6.85 29.00
C SER A 22 -2.98 -5.35 28.87
N GLU A 23 -2.14 -4.50 29.47
CA GLU A 23 -2.32 -3.04 29.41
C GLU A 23 -1.98 -2.50 28.02
N SER A 24 -0.95 -3.06 27.37
CA SER A 24 -0.55 -2.70 26.00
C SER A 24 -1.41 -3.33 24.89
N ARG A 25 -2.43 -4.13 25.21
CA ARG A 25 -3.32 -4.78 24.21
C ARG A 25 -4.20 -3.79 23.47
N ARG A 26 -4.52 -2.65 24.07
CA ARG A 26 -5.46 -1.70 23.49
C ARG A 26 -4.93 -0.30 23.63
N TRP A 27 -4.81 0.41 22.52
CA TRP A 27 -4.41 1.80 22.52
C TRP A 27 -5.15 2.57 21.43
N THR A 28 -5.25 3.87 21.60
CA THR A 28 -5.78 4.78 20.57
C THR A 28 -4.82 5.91 20.29
N ALA A 29 -4.89 6.45 19.08
CA ALA A 29 -4.16 7.63 18.66
C ALA A 29 -5.10 8.57 17.89
N LYS A 30 -5.27 9.79 18.40
CA LYS A 30 -6.04 10.83 17.74
C LYS A 30 -5.18 11.55 16.71
N LEU A 31 -5.73 11.79 15.54
CA LEU A 31 -5.08 12.55 14.49
C LEU A 31 -5.19 14.04 14.80
N PRO A 32 -4.22 14.87 14.35
CA PRO A 32 -4.33 16.31 14.45
C PRO A 32 -5.58 16.85 13.75
N LEU A 33 -5.96 18.06 14.14
CA LEU A 33 -7.09 18.78 13.55
C LEU A 33 -6.97 18.85 12.01
N LYS A 34 -8.08 18.55 11.32
CA LYS A 34 -8.17 18.54 9.84
C LYS A 34 -7.22 17.54 9.17
N GLU A 35 -6.89 16.43 9.84
CA GLU A 35 -6.18 15.31 9.23
C GLU A 35 -7.03 14.05 9.39
N ASN A 36 -7.47 13.49 8.27
CA ASN A 36 -8.31 12.29 8.26
C ASN A 36 -7.49 11.08 7.79
N ALA A 37 -7.77 9.93 8.39
CA ALA A 37 -7.24 8.65 7.93
C ALA A 37 -7.82 8.26 6.56
N LEU A 38 -6.96 7.79 5.67
CA LEU A 38 -7.30 7.20 4.37
C LEU A 38 -7.12 5.68 4.35
N ASP A 39 -6.04 5.19 4.96
CA ASP A 39 -5.70 3.77 4.92
C ASP A 39 -4.95 3.36 6.20
N VAL A 40 -5.07 2.09 6.58
CA VAL A 40 -4.40 1.49 7.74
C VAL A 40 -3.62 0.28 7.27
N LEU A 41 -2.34 0.24 7.61
CA LEU A 41 -1.45 -0.87 7.30
C LEU A 41 -0.97 -1.52 8.58
N VAL A 42 -0.92 -2.85 8.60
CA VAL A 42 -0.43 -3.62 9.75
C VAL A 42 0.54 -4.68 9.27
N SER A 43 1.73 -4.70 9.88
CA SER A 43 2.72 -5.74 9.68
C SER A 43 3.08 -6.39 11.01
N ARG A 44 4.01 -7.35 10.97
CA ARG A 44 4.59 -7.93 12.20
C ARG A 44 5.38 -6.91 13.03
N ASP A 45 5.83 -5.80 12.45
CA ASP A 45 6.78 -4.90 13.10
C ASP A 45 6.18 -3.51 13.42
N MET A 46 5.06 -3.15 12.79
CA MET A 46 4.48 -1.81 12.88
C MET A 46 2.99 -1.75 12.50
N VAL A 47 2.36 -0.67 12.95
CA VAL A 47 1.06 -0.20 12.44
C VAL A 47 1.31 1.15 11.76
N CYS A 48 0.77 1.36 10.56
CA CYS A 48 0.88 2.63 9.87
C CYS A 48 -0.50 3.19 9.54
N LEU A 49 -0.59 4.51 9.56
CA LEU A 49 -1.79 5.24 9.18
C LEU A 49 -1.44 6.21 8.05
N VAL A 50 -2.11 6.06 6.92
CA VAL A 50 -2.01 6.96 5.76
C VAL A 50 -3.11 7.99 5.87
N THR A 51 -2.81 9.26 5.61
CA THR A 51 -3.77 10.36 5.78
C THR A 51 -4.01 11.15 4.50
N GLU A 52 -5.10 11.92 4.45
CA GLU A 52 -5.44 12.79 3.31
C GLU A 52 -4.37 13.84 3.00
N LYS A 53 -3.56 14.18 4.00
CA LYS A 53 -2.40 15.08 3.85
C LYS A 53 -1.16 14.35 3.30
N ARG A 54 -1.30 13.10 2.87
CA ARG A 54 -0.22 12.23 2.39
C ARG A 54 0.87 11.99 3.44
N ASN A 55 0.50 12.07 4.72
CA ASN A 55 1.38 11.68 5.80
C ASN A 55 1.17 10.20 6.11
N ILE A 56 2.27 9.50 6.33
CA ILE A 56 2.32 8.13 6.78
C ILE A 56 2.88 8.15 8.20
N ARG A 57 1.99 7.92 9.17
CA ARG A 57 2.31 7.88 10.59
C ARG A 57 2.62 6.45 10.98
N VAL A 58 3.85 6.18 11.39
CA VAL A 58 4.33 4.84 11.76
C VAL A 58 4.29 4.70 13.27
N PHE A 59 3.64 3.65 13.77
CA PHE A 59 3.52 3.30 15.19
C PHE A 59 4.17 1.94 15.45
N SER A 60 4.74 1.75 16.63
CA SER A 60 5.00 0.40 17.14
C SER A 60 3.68 -0.35 17.37
N LEU A 61 3.74 -1.68 17.48
CA LEU A 61 2.57 -2.49 17.86
C LEU A 61 1.96 -2.09 19.22
N THR A 62 2.77 -1.49 20.10
CA THR A 62 2.38 -1.01 21.44
C THR A 62 1.92 0.45 21.45
N GLY A 63 1.83 1.13 20.30
CA GLY A 63 1.25 2.48 20.20
C GLY A 63 2.24 3.65 20.27
N THR A 64 3.55 3.40 20.33
CA THR A 64 4.55 4.48 20.25
C THR A 64 4.66 5.00 18.82
N GLN A 65 4.30 6.26 18.58
CA GLN A 65 4.53 6.92 17.29
C GLN A 65 6.04 7.09 17.03
N ARG A 66 6.53 6.51 15.95
CA ARG A 66 7.95 6.52 15.55
C ARG A 66 8.26 7.62 14.55
N HIS A 67 7.69 7.54 13.35
CA HIS A 67 8.02 8.42 12.22
C HIS A 67 6.74 8.98 11.61
N ILE A 68 6.83 10.19 11.05
CA ILE A 68 5.81 10.76 10.17
C ILE A 68 6.51 11.08 8.85
N ILE A 69 6.12 10.38 7.79
CA ILE A 69 6.73 10.51 6.46
C ILE A 69 5.73 11.18 5.54
N SER A 70 6.15 12.17 4.76
CA SER A 70 5.27 12.79 3.76
C SER A 70 5.56 12.20 2.38
N HIS A 71 4.52 11.72 1.70
CA HIS A 71 4.62 11.20 0.34
C HIS A 71 4.29 12.30 -0.69
N PRO A 72 5.11 12.49 -1.74
CA PRO A 72 4.96 13.64 -2.64
C PRO A 72 3.76 13.57 -3.59
N SER A 73 3.24 12.37 -3.90
CA SER A 73 2.26 12.17 -4.97
C SER A 73 0.87 11.76 -4.46
N PRO A 74 -0.19 11.89 -5.27
CA PRO A 74 -1.50 11.31 -4.93
C PRO A 74 -1.38 9.80 -4.71
N ILE A 75 -1.79 9.34 -3.53
CA ILE A 75 -1.74 7.93 -3.14
C ILE A 75 -2.94 7.22 -3.74
N LEU A 76 -2.71 6.12 -4.47
CA LEU A 76 -3.76 5.26 -5.01
C LEU A 76 -4.07 4.10 -4.07
N THR A 77 -3.04 3.38 -3.64
CA THR A 77 -3.16 2.20 -2.77
C THR A 77 -1.84 1.96 -2.06
N THR A 78 -1.89 1.28 -0.92
CA THR A 78 -0.71 1.01 -0.10
C THR A 78 -0.67 -0.43 0.38
N ALA A 79 0.54 -0.93 0.68
CA ALA A 79 0.77 -2.24 1.25
C ALA A 79 1.97 -2.20 2.19
N CYS A 80 2.09 -3.15 3.12
CA CYS A 80 3.26 -3.23 3.99
C CYS A 80 3.74 -4.67 4.22
N TYR A 81 5.03 -4.82 4.53
CA TYR A 81 5.65 -6.07 4.93
C TYR A 81 6.87 -5.81 5.79
N GLY A 82 6.92 -6.39 6.99
CA GLY A 82 7.97 -6.09 7.98
C GLY A 82 8.05 -4.58 8.26
N SER A 83 9.23 -3.97 8.08
CA SER A 83 9.46 -2.52 8.17
C SER A 83 9.20 -1.74 6.88
N ARG A 84 8.73 -2.38 5.80
CA ARG A 84 8.57 -1.76 4.48
C ARG A 84 7.14 -1.33 4.23
N ILE A 85 7.00 -0.14 3.67
CA ILE A 85 5.72 0.46 3.24
C ILE A 85 5.82 0.71 1.74
N ALA A 86 4.97 0.08 0.95
CA ALA A 86 4.81 0.34 -0.46
C ALA A 86 3.61 1.27 -0.68
N ILE A 87 3.84 2.33 -1.45
CA ILE A 87 2.82 3.30 -1.85
C ILE A 87 2.81 3.35 -3.35
N CYS A 88 1.68 2.96 -3.96
CA CYS A 88 1.47 3.18 -5.37
C CYS A 88 0.78 4.52 -5.58
N SER A 89 1.33 5.29 -6.51
CA SER A 89 0.89 6.65 -6.82
C SER A 89 0.95 6.90 -8.32
N VAL A 90 0.27 7.96 -8.76
CA VAL A 90 0.44 8.51 -10.10
C VAL A 90 1.55 9.55 -10.09
N THR A 91 2.45 9.49 -11.07
CA THR A 91 3.50 10.49 -11.29
C THR A 91 3.47 11.03 -12.71
N GLY A 92 3.82 12.30 -12.88
CA GLY A 92 3.86 12.96 -14.19
C GLY A 92 2.49 13.48 -14.65
N GLY A 93 2.45 13.94 -15.90
CA GLY A 93 1.21 14.34 -16.57
C GLY A 93 0.48 13.15 -17.20
N ASP A 94 -0.71 13.41 -17.72
CA ASP A 94 -1.41 12.45 -18.56
C ASP A 94 -0.67 12.26 -19.90
N TYR A 95 -0.73 11.04 -20.43
CA TYR A 95 -0.27 10.74 -21.78
C TYR A 95 -1.31 9.94 -22.53
N TYR A 96 -1.25 10.00 -23.87
CA TYR A 96 -2.21 9.31 -24.74
C TYR A 96 -1.46 8.30 -25.60
N GLU A 97 -1.92 7.05 -25.56
CA GLU A 97 -1.43 6.05 -26.49
C GLU A 97 -2.20 6.12 -27.82
N LYS A 98 -1.51 5.88 -28.94
CA LYS A 98 -2.19 5.75 -30.24
C LYS A 98 -3.26 4.66 -30.16
N GLY A 99 -4.48 4.99 -30.57
CA GLY A 99 -5.64 4.11 -30.52
C GLY A 99 -6.93 4.83 -30.90
N LYS A 100 -8.03 4.09 -31.04
CA LYS A 100 -9.36 4.67 -31.36
C LYS A 100 -9.96 5.44 -30.18
N ASP A 101 -9.58 5.10 -28.95
CA ASP A 101 -10.06 5.76 -27.74
C ASP A 101 -8.99 6.71 -27.19
N GLN A 102 -9.34 7.97 -27.02
CA GLN A 102 -8.49 9.03 -26.46
C GLN A 102 -8.74 9.18 -24.96
N GLN A 103 -8.42 8.16 -24.18
CA GLN A 103 -8.45 8.27 -22.71
C GLN A 103 -7.07 8.64 -22.16
N PRO A 104 -7.00 9.51 -21.14
CA PRO A 104 -5.73 9.85 -20.50
C PRO A 104 -5.19 8.65 -19.72
N HIS A 105 -3.89 8.39 -19.89
CA HIS A 105 -3.14 7.40 -19.13
C HIS A 105 -2.16 8.09 -18.18
N PHE A 106 -1.82 7.37 -17.11
CA PHE A 106 -0.97 7.88 -16.04
C PHE A 106 0.13 6.88 -15.72
N GLN A 107 1.36 7.38 -15.52
CA GLN A 107 2.46 6.52 -15.07
C GLN A 107 2.23 6.18 -13.60
N HIS A 108 2.04 4.89 -13.33
CA HIS A 108 1.95 4.37 -11.98
C HIS A 108 3.35 4.09 -11.46
N THR A 109 3.62 4.51 -10.23
CA THR A 109 4.92 4.42 -9.60
C THR A 109 4.76 3.91 -8.17
N LEU A 110 5.55 2.91 -7.83
CA LEU A 110 5.65 2.36 -6.48
C LEU A 110 6.85 2.98 -5.77
N SER A 111 6.60 3.64 -4.64
CA SER A 111 7.63 4.07 -3.70
C SER A 111 7.63 3.16 -2.48
N VAL A 112 8.75 2.48 -2.24
CA VAL A 112 8.95 1.59 -1.10
C VAL A 112 9.82 2.28 -0.07
N TYR A 113 9.25 2.55 1.09
CA TYR A 113 9.93 3.14 2.25
C TYR A 113 10.32 2.03 3.22
N ASP A 114 11.61 1.89 3.52
CA ASP A 114 12.07 1.09 4.65
C ASP A 114 12.17 1.97 5.89
N VAL A 115 11.30 1.73 6.86
CA VAL A 115 11.14 2.58 8.06
C VAL A 115 11.69 1.91 9.31
N ASP A 116 12.72 1.06 9.17
CA ASP A 116 13.43 0.53 10.32
C ASP A 116 14.04 1.66 11.18
N SER A 117 13.38 1.88 12.32
CA SER A 117 13.68 2.90 13.32
C SER A 117 15.14 2.91 13.80
N ARG A 118 15.87 1.79 13.66
CA ARG A 118 17.24 1.68 14.17
C ARG A 118 18.28 2.34 13.26
N GLN A 119 18.02 2.46 11.96
CA GLN A 119 19.04 2.85 10.98
C GLN A 119 18.60 3.90 9.94
N TRP A 120 17.43 4.50 10.10
CA TRP A 120 16.89 5.47 9.12
C TRP A 120 17.87 6.60 8.76
N TYR A 121 18.70 7.06 9.70
CA TYR A 121 19.67 8.15 9.48
C TYR A 121 21.04 7.68 8.93
N ARG A 122 21.31 6.36 8.93
CA ARG A 122 22.59 5.78 8.47
C ARG A 122 22.52 5.15 7.09
N ASN A 123 21.32 4.73 6.66
CA ASN A 123 21.13 4.11 5.37
C ASN A 123 21.03 5.14 4.24
N LYS A 124 21.86 4.96 3.20
CA LYS A 124 21.91 5.86 2.04
C LYS A 124 20.72 5.72 1.08
N SER A 125 19.90 4.65 1.19
CA SER A 125 18.77 4.40 0.29
C SER A 125 17.59 3.72 1.01
N ASN A 126 16.87 4.46 1.86
CA ASN A 126 15.64 3.96 2.50
C ASN A 126 14.41 4.00 1.59
N VAL A 127 14.54 4.59 0.39
CA VAL A 127 13.43 4.72 -0.56
C VAL A 127 13.86 4.11 -1.88
N THR A 128 13.09 3.14 -2.36
CA THR A 128 13.23 2.57 -3.70
C THR A 128 12.00 2.91 -4.51
N THR A 129 12.19 3.34 -5.76
CA THR A 129 11.09 3.70 -6.65
C THR A 129 11.13 2.84 -7.90
N VAL A 130 9.98 2.27 -8.28
CA VAL A 130 9.85 1.45 -9.48
C VAL A 130 8.55 1.77 -10.22
N ASN A 131 8.59 1.79 -11.54
CA ASN A 131 7.40 1.95 -12.38
C ASN A 131 6.55 0.68 -12.32
N VAL A 132 5.23 0.83 -12.21
CA VAL A 132 4.28 -0.28 -12.22
C VAL A 132 3.71 -0.45 -13.62
N PRO A 133 3.84 -1.61 -14.26
CA PRO A 133 3.18 -1.88 -15.53
C PRO A 133 1.68 -2.03 -15.28
N VAL A 134 0.90 -1.17 -15.92
CA VAL A 134 -0.56 -1.25 -15.97
C VAL A 134 -0.96 -1.34 -17.43
N GLY A 135 -1.80 -2.32 -17.76
CA GLY A 135 -2.30 -2.57 -19.09
C GLY A 135 -3.07 -1.39 -19.67
N LYS A 136 -3.14 -1.35 -21.00
CA LYS A 136 -3.89 -0.32 -21.71
C LYS A 136 -5.37 -0.37 -21.32
N LYS A 137 -5.92 0.76 -20.88
CA LYS A 137 -7.31 0.92 -20.37
C LYS A 137 -7.60 0.16 -19.08
N GLU A 138 -6.58 -0.40 -18.46
CA GLU A 138 -6.72 -1.03 -17.15
C GLU A 138 -6.39 -0.02 -16.05
N HIS A 139 -6.91 -0.30 -14.86
CA HIS A 139 -6.54 0.38 -13.63
C HIS A 139 -5.81 -0.60 -12.73
N LEU A 140 -4.93 -0.09 -11.87
CA LEU A 140 -4.38 -0.91 -10.80
C LEU A 140 -5.53 -1.31 -9.85
N LEU A 141 -5.79 -2.60 -9.73
CA LEU A 141 -6.86 -3.16 -8.90
C LEU A 141 -6.36 -3.60 -7.53
N TRP A 142 -5.13 -4.11 -7.43
CA TRP A 142 -4.61 -4.68 -6.19
C TRP A 142 -3.10 -4.54 -6.07
N LEU A 143 -2.64 -4.37 -4.83
CA LEU A 143 -1.23 -4.28 -4.44
C LEU A 143 -1.04 -5.04 -3.12
N ALA A 144 -0.05 -5.91 -3.05
CA ALA A 144 0.31 -6.57 -1.80
C ALA A 144 1.77 -7.03 -1.78
N TYR A 145 2.14 -7.62 -0.65
CA TYR A 145 3.37 -8.38 -0.51
C TYR A 145 3.08 -9.88 -0.43
N THR A 146 4.01 -10.69 -0.92
CA THR A 146 4.02 -12.13 -0.68
C THR A 146 4.43 -12.46 0.76
N ASN A 147 4.32 -13.72 1.16
CA ASN A 147 4.84 -14.22 2.44
C ASN A 147 6.36 -14.08 2.61
N TYR A 148 7.14 -13.89 1.53
CA TYR A 148 8.58 -13.62 1.57
C TYR A 148 8.92 -12.14 1.33
N GLY A 149 7.92 -11.26 1.23
CA GLY A 149 8.13 -9.81 1.13
C GLY A 149 8.47 -9.32 -0.28
N GLN A 150 8.08 -10.05 -1.32
CA GLN A 150 8.11 -9.55 -2.70
C GLN A 150 6.82 -8.80 -3.02
N LEU A 151 6.92 -7.72 -3.81
CA LEU A 151 5.74 -6.94 -4.20
C LEU A 151 4.98 -7.62 -5.33
N VAL A 152 3.66 -7.55 -5.25
CA VAL A 152 2.76 -8.04 -6.27
C VAL A 152 1.73 -6.96 -6.59
N SER A 153 1.49 -6.74 -7.88
CA SER A 153 0.45 -5.85 -8.39
C SER A 153 -0.50 -6.61 -9.29
N MET A 154 -1.77 -6.20 -9.32
CA MET A 154 -2.74 -6.70 -10.29
C MET A 154 -3.47 -5.53 -10.94
N ASP A 155 -3.49 -5.54 -12.26
CA ASP A 155 -4.50 -4.88 -13.09
C ASP A 155 -5.53 -5.94 -13.51
N ASN A 156 -5.36 -6.60 -14.65
CA ASN A 156 -6.01 -7.87 -15.02
C ASN A 156 -5.03 -9.06 -14.89
N THR A 157 -3.73 -8.80 -14.94
CA THR A 157 -2.65 -9.79 -14.79
C THR A 157 -1.92 -9.54 -13.49
N ILE A 158 -1.75 -10.59 -12.69
CA ILE A 158 -0.94 -10.55 -11.48
C ILE A 158 0.54 -10.56 -11.89
N ARG A 159 1.29 -9.57 -11.43
CA ARG A 159 2.72 -9.42 -11.67
C ARG A 159 3.50 -9.34 -10.37
N LEU A 160 4.60 -10.08 -10.32
CA LEU A 160 5.54 -10.13 -9.20
C LEU A 160 6.76 -9.26 -9.51
N LEU A 161 7.15 -8.37 -8.60
CA LEU A 161 8.38 -7.60 -8.72
C LEU A 161 9.58 -8.46 -8.33
N SER A 162 10.44 -8.75 -9.30
CA SER A 162 11.69 -9.47 -9.05
C SER A 162 12.66 -8.63 -8.20
N PRO A 163 13.56 -9.27 -7.42
CA PRO A 163 14.64 -8.57 -6.71
C PRO A 163 15.54 -7.72 -7.61
N SER A 164 15.63 -8.09 -8.89
CA SER A 164 16.35 -7.38 -9.95
C SER A 164 15.62 -6.14 -10.49
N GLY A 165 14.41 -5.85 -10.02
CA GLY A 165 13.69 -4.61 -10.34
C GLY A 165 12.78 -4.66 -11.57
N PHE A 166 12.57 -5.83 -12.17
CA PHE A 166 11.61 -6.02 -13.27
C PHE A 166 10.37 -6.81 -12.82
N TRP A 167 9.24 -6.56 -13.48
CA TRP A 167 7.97 -7.22 -13.20
C TRP A 167 7.80 -8.48 -14.04
N MET A 168 7.39 -9.58 -13.40
CA MET A 168 7.13 -10.86 -14.04
C MET A 168 5.62 -11.15 -13.98
N PRO A 169 4.93 -11.37 -15.10
CA PRO A 169 3.56 -11.87 -15.06
C PRO A 169 3.57 -13.31 -14.53
N ILE A 170 2.78 -13.58 -13.49
CA ILE A 170 2.72 -14.88 -12.83
C ILE A 170 1.34 -15.55 -12.91
N PHE A 171 0.30 -14.77 -13.20
CA PHE A 171 -1.06 -15.29 -13.37
C PHE A 171 -1.90 -14.29 -14.19
N ASP A 172 -2.67 -14.80 -15.16
CA ASP A 172 -3.62 -14.03 -15.95
C ASP A 172 -5.02 -14.53 -15.61
N GLY A 173 -5.85 -13.68 -14.98
CA GLY A 173 -7.18 -14.10 -14.57
C GLY A 173 -8.11 -14.42 -15.74
N SER A 174 -7.83 -13.86 -16.93
CA SER A 174 -8.68 -14.07 -18.10
C SER A 174 -8.67 -15.52 -18.61
N SER A 175 -7.63 -16.31 -18.30
CA SER A 175 -7.59 -17.73 -18.67
C SER A 175 -8.49 -18.61 -17.81
N GLU A 176 -8.84 -18.16 -16.62
CA GLU A 176 -9.63 -18.91 -15.64
C GLU A 176 -11.11 -18.49 -15.62
N THR A 177 -11.45 -17.40 -16.30
CA THR A 177 -12.83 -16.90 -16.42
C THR A 177 -13.51 -17.41 -17.69
N SER A 178 -14.79 -17.79 -17.60
CA SER A 178 -15.55 -18.32 -18.74
C SER A 178 -16.43 -17.25 -19.41
N SER A 179 -16.91 -16.28 -18.63
CA SER A 179 -17.74 -15.17 -19.09
C SER A 179 -17.03 -13.83 -18.90
N LYS A 180 -17.42 -12.82 -19.70
CA LYS A 180 -16.97 -11.42 -19.53
C LYS A 180 -17.43 -10.78 -18.22
N SER A 181 -18.42 -11.37 -17.55
CA SER A 181 -18.93 -10.93 -16.25
C SER A 181 -18.18 -11.55 -15.08
N ASP A 182 -17.34 -12.56 -15.33
CA ASP A 182 -16.60 -13.22 -14.27
C ASP A 182 -15.42 -12.34 -13.86
N ALA A 183 -15.12 -12.32 -12.56
CA ALA A 183 -14.03 -11.53 -12.01
C ALA A 183 -13.28 -12.35 -10.96
N ILE A 184 -11.97 -12.17 -10.90
CA ILE A 184 -11.09 -12.76 -9.90
C ILE A 184 -10.63 -11.67 -8.97
N TRP A 185 -10.87 -11.85 -7.67
CA TRP A 185 -10.41 -10.92 -6.65
C TRP A 185 -9.33 -11.57 -5.79
N PRO A 186 -8.06 -11.14 -5.91
CA PRO A 186 -6.96 -11.76 -5.19
C PRO A 186 -7.06 -11.49 -3.68
N ILE A 187 -6.76 -12.51 -2.88
CA ILE A 187 -6.65 -12.39 -1.42
C ILE A 187 -5.18 -12.30 -1.01
N ALA A 188 -4.35 -13.18 -1.57
CA ALA A 188 -2.92 -13.23 -1.32
C ALA A 188 -2.18 -13.95 -2.45
N VAL A 189 -0.90 -13.64 -2.62
CA VAL A 189 0.05 -14.45 -3.38
C VAL A 189 1.06 -15.02 -2.42
N THR A 190 1.19 -16.34 -2.41
CA THR A 190 2.11 -17.05 -1.52
C THR A 190 3.15 -17.78 -2.33
N GLU A 191 4.43 -17.52 -2.06
CA GLU A 191 5.53 -18.29 -2.59
C GLU A 191 5.67 -19.59 -1.79
N GLY A 192 5.88 -20.69 -2.51
CA GLY A 192 5.99 -22.04 -1.98
C GLY A 192 5.98 -23.04 -3.12
N ARG A 193 5.88 -24.34 -2.81
CA ARG A 193 5.64 -25.33 -3.87
C ARG A 193 4.29 -25.02 -4.51
N GLN A 194 4.31 -24.60 -5.76
CA GLN A 194 3.11 -24.40 -6.56
C GLN A 194 2.38 -25.73 -6.62
N LYS A 195 1.24 -25.83 -5.94
CA LYS A 195 0.31 -26.93 -6.18
C LYS A 195 -0.30 -26.66 -7.54
N GLN A 196 0.22 -27.29 -8.59
CA GLN A 196 -0.58 -27.52 -9.79
C GLN A 196 -1.80 -28.31 -9.32
N ILE A 197 -2.98 -27.72 -9.46
CA ILE A 197 -4.25 -28.42 -9.33
C ILE A 197 -4.52 -29.09 -10.67
#